data_AF-A0A3Q0DT02-F1
#
_entry.id   AF-A0A3Q0DT02-F1
#
_cell.length_a   1.000
_cell.length_b   1.000
_cell.length_c   1.000
_cell.angle_alpha   90.00
_cell.angle_beta   90.00
_cell.angle_gamma   90.00
#
_symmetry.space_group_name_H-M   'P 1'
#
loop_
_entity.id
_entity.type
_entity.pdbx_description
1 polymer ?
#
loop_
_entity_poly.entity_id
_entity_poly.type
_entity_poly.pdbx_seq_one_letter_code
_entity_poly.pdbx_strand_id
1 'polypeptide(L)'
;MEWNPGFPLSIDAKCHRDLPRDIQFDSEKGVDFVLNYSKAMENLFINRFMHMFQSSWSDFADFEKIFVKISNTISERVMNHWQEDLMFGYQFLNGCNPVLIRRCTELPEKLPVTTEMVDCSLERQLSLEQEVQQGNIFIVDFELLDGIDANKTDPCTLQFLAAPICLLYKNLANKIVPIAIQLSQIPGDENPIFLPSDAKYDWLLAKIWVRSSDFHVHQTITHLLRTHLVSEVFGIAMYRQLPAVHPIFKLLVAHVRFTIAINTKAREQLICEYGLFDKARGMDSTEDIPYYFYRDDGLLVWEAIKKFTAEVVGIYYESDQVVMEDQELQDFVKDVYVYGMRGRKASGFPKSIKSREKLSEYLTVVIFTASAQHAAVNFGQYDWCSWIPNAPPTMRAPPPTAKGVVTIEQIVDTLPDRGRSCWHLGAVWALSQFQENELFLGMYPEEHFIEKPVKEAMARFRKDLEAIVSVIAERNKNKKLPYYYLSPDRIPNSVAI
;
A
#
# COMPACT_ATOMS: atom_id res chain seq x y z
N MET A 1 15.43 2.75 19.17
CA MET A 1 14.78 3.86 19.90
C MET A 1 13.25 3.75 19.80
N GLU A 2 12.51 4.31 20.75
CA GLU A 2 11.10 4.67 20.51
C GLU A 2 11.09 6.05 19.82
N TRP A 3 10.83 6.08 18.53
CA TRP A 3 10.86 7.32 17.75
C TRP A 3 9.61 8.19 17.95
N ASN A 4 8.44 7.57 18.07
CA ASN A 4 7.18 8.23 18.43
C ASN A 4 6.34 7.34 19.36
N PRO A 5 5.50 7.90 20.24
CA PRO A 5 4.71 7.14 21.20
C PRO A 5 3.87 6.04 20.54
N GLY A 6 4.07 4.79 20.98
CA GLY A 6 3.28 3.64 20.53
C GLY A 6 3.67 3.04 19.18
N PHE A 7 4.55 3.68 18.39
CA PHE A 7 5.12 3.10 17.16
C PHE A 7 5.92 1.81 17.45
N PRO A 8 6.14 0.94 16.44
CA PRO A 8 7.15 -0.11 16.53
C PRO A 8 8.52 0.48 16.89
N LEU A 9 9.34 -0.23 17.67
CA LEU A 9 10.69 0.25 18.00
C LEU A 9 11.61 0.19 16.78
N SER A 10 12.24 1.32 16.46
CA SER A 10 13.15 1.52 15.33
C SER A 10 14.61 1.45 15.75
N ILE A 11 15.53 1.67 14.81
CA ILE A 11 16.97 1.81 15.11
C ILE A 11 17.23 2.96 16.11
N ASP A 12 18.36 2.92 16.81
CA ASP A 12 18.81 3.99 17.71
C ASP A 12 19.77 4.96 17.00
N ALA A 13 19.23 5.68 16.03
CA ALA A 13 19.92 6.67 15.21
C ALA A 13 18.95 7.83 14.92
N LYS A 14 19.44 9.09 14.90
CA LYS A 14 18.59 10.28 14.71
C LYS A 14 18.60 10.78 13.27
N CYS A 15 19.74 10.68 12.62
CA CYS A 15 19.92 10.95 11.20
C CYS A 15 20.68 9.80 10.51
N HIS A 16 20.68 9.79 9.18
CA HIS A 16 21.34 8.76 8.37
C HIS A 16 22.83 8.59 8.69
N ARG A 17 23.50 9.68 9.09
CA ARG A 17 24.94 9.70 9.44
C ARG A 17 25.27 8.98 10.74
N ASP A 18 24.31 8.81 11.65
CA ASP A 18 24.50 8.11 12.93
C ASP A 18 24.50 6.58 12.77
N LEU A 19 24.02 6.07 11.62
CA LEU A 19 23.96 4.64 11.34
C LEU A 19 25.37 4.02 11.20
N PRO A 20 25.60 2.79 11.69
CA PRO A 20 26.76 1.99 11.32
C PRO A 20 26.89 1.89 9.80
N ARG A 21 28.12 1.98 9.27
CA ARG A 21 28.36 2.10 7.83
C ARG A 21 27.79 0.93 7.02
N ASP A 22 27.77 -0.26 7.61
CA ASP A 22 27.26 -1.51 7.01
C ASP A 22 25.74 -1.48 6.72
N ILE A 23 25.00 -0.55 7.34
CA ILE A 23 23.56 -0.33 7.13
C ILE A 23 23.23 1.08 6.63
N GLN A 24 24.22 1.85 6.16
CA GLN A 24 24.00 3.09 5.40
C GLN A 24 23.70 2.77 3.92
N PHE A 25 23.36 3.80 3.15
CA PHE A 25 23.38 3.74 1.69
C PHE A 25 24.83 3.78 1.17
N ASP A 26 25.09 3.10 0.04
CA ASP A 26 26.37 3.16 -0.67
C ASP A 26 26.84 4.62 -0.88
N SER A 27 25.90 5.51 -1.24
CA SER A 27 26.09 6.97 -1.30
C SER A 27 25.15 7.71 -0.35
N GLU A 28 25.71 8.58 0.50
CA GLU A 28 24.97 9.42 1.47
C GLU A 28 23.87 10.29 0.84
N LYS A 29 24.05 10.67 -0.44
CA LYS A 29 23.13 11.46 -1.26
C LYS A 29 22.59 10.70 -2.49
N GLY A 30 22.80 9.38 -2.56
CA GLY A 30 22.24 8.56 -3.62
C GLY A 30 20.72 8.41 -3.50
N VAL A 31 20.26 8.18 -2.26
CA VAL A 31 18.85 8.14 -1.89
C VAL A 31 18.59 9.17 -0.80
N ASP A 32 17.83 10.20 -1.14
CA ASP A 32 17.56 11.37 -0.31
C ASP A 32 16.25 12.02 -0.77
N PHE A 33 15.28 12.20 0.12
CA PHE A 33 13.93 12.62 -0.27
C PHE A 33 13.91 14.05 -0.80
N VAL A 34 14.64 14.97 -0.14
CA VAL A 34 14.72 16.37 -0.55
C VAL A 34 15.34 16.49 -1.94
N LEU A 35 16.47 15.80 -2.18
CA LEU A 35 17.14 15.83 -3.48
C LEU A 35 16.31 15.16 -4.58
N ASN A 36 15.70 14.01 -4.30
CA ASN A 36 14.97 13.23 -5.31
C ASN A 36 13.64 13.90 -5.67
N TYR A 37 12.89 14.44 -4.71
CA TYR A 37 11.63 15.15 -4.99
C TYR A 37 11.89 16.47 -5.72
N SER A 38 12.97 17.19 -5.39
CA SER A 38 13.37 18.41 -6.12
C SER A 38 13.70 18.10 -7.58
N LYS A 39 14.55 17.10 -7.84
CA LYS A 39 14.86 16.62 -9.20
C LYS A 39 13.61 16.13 -9.94
N ALA A 40 12.69 15.46 -9.26
CA ALA A 40 11.43 15.03 -9.85
C ALA A 40 10.60 16.25 -10.33
N MET A 41 10.45 17.28 -9.50
CA MET A 41 9.74 18.51 -9.89
C MET A 41 10.41 19.27 -11.05
N GLU A 42 11.73 19.19 -11.19
CA GLU A 42 12.47 19.71 -12.35
C GLU A 42 12.22 18.86 -13.61
N ASN A 43 12.41 17.53 -13.53
CA ASN A 43 12.20 16.58 -14.63
C ASN A 43 10.76 16.58 -15.16
N LEU A 44 9.79 16.81 -14.28
CA LEU A 44 8.36 16.89 -14.60
C LEU A 44 7.94 18.31 -15.08
N PHE A 45 8.87 19.26 -15.19
CA PHE A 45 8.64 20.65 -15.62
C PHE A 45 7.62 21.43 -14.76
N ILE A 46 7.45 21.02 -13.50
CA ILE A 46 6.48 21.59 -12.54
C ILE A 46 7.12 22.49 -11.49
N ASN A 47 8.45 22.52 -11.34
CA ASN A 47 9.20 23.31 -10.34
C ASN A 47 8.69 24.74 -10.12
N ARG A 48 8.27 25.46 -11.17
CA ARG A 48 7.64 26.80 -11.09
C ARG A 48 6.42 26.89 -10.15
N PHE A 49 5.77 25.77 -9.85
CA PHE A 49 4.61 25.66 -8.97
C PHE A 49 4.98 25.34 -7.51
N MET A 50 6.22 24.98 -7.19
CA MET A 50 6.63 24.40 -5.89
C MET A 50 6.39 25.28 -4.63
N HIS A 51 6.03 26.54 -4.82
CA HIS A 51 5.69 27.50 -3.76
C HIS A 51 4.28 28.11 -3.91
N MET A 52 3.47 27.67 -4.89
CA MET A 52 2.15 28.23 -5.21
C MET A 52 1.03 27.65 -4.33
N PHE A 53 1.24 27.62 -3.02
CA PHE A 53 0.34 27.00 -2.03
C PHE A 53 -1.03 27.67 -1.88
N GLN A 54 -1.18 28.89 -2.40
CA GLN A 54 -2.40 29.70 -2.35
C GLN A 54 -2.96 29.95 -3.77
N SER A 55 -2.88 28.94 -4.65
CA SER A 55 -3.35 29.06 -6.04
C SER A 55 -3.99 27.76 -6.52
N SER A 56 -5.32 27.76 -6.63
CA SER A 56 -6.07 26.72 -7.33
C SER A 56 -5.62 26.61 -8.79
N TRP A 57 -5.88 25.45 -9.40
CA TRP A 57 -6.00 25.35 -10.86
C TRP A 57 -7.24 26.14 -11.30
N SER A 58 -7.26 26.73 -12.51
CA SER A 58 -8.46 27.48 -12.96
C SER A 58 -9.64 26.56 -13.29
N ASP A 59 -9.32 25.35 -13.74
CA ASP A 59 -10.22 24.32 -14.23
C ASP A 59 -9.43 23.00 -14.35
N PHE A 60 -10.12 21.89 -14.66
CA PHE A 60 -9.43 20.61 -14.89
C PHE A 60 -8.46 20.65 -16.08
N ALA A 61 -8.76 21.42 -17.13
CA ALA A 61 -7.92 21.49 -18.32
C ALA A 61 -6.62 22.30 -18.08
N ASP A 62 -6.57 23.19 -17.08
CA ASP A 62 -5.37 23.86 -16.59
C ASP A 62 -4.36 22.86 -16.01
N PHE A 63 -4.82 21.91 -15.20
CA PHE A 63 -3.99 20.78 -14.75
C PHE A 63 -3.65 19.81 -15.89
N GLU A 64 -4.61 19.49 -16.75
CA GLU A 64 -4.44 18.60 -17.92
C GLU A 64 -3.29 19.07 -18.85
N LYS A 65 -3.19 20.37 -19.16
CA LYS A 65 -2.11 21.00 -19.97
C LYS A 65 -0.70 20.80 -19.38
N ILE A 66 -0.61 20.42 -18.10
CA ILE A 66 0.64 20.01 -17.44
C ILE A 66 0.76 18.49 -17.51
N PHE A 67 -0.29 17.80 -17.06
CA PHE A 67 -0.33 16.35 -16.90
C PHE A 67 -0.03 15.57 -18.19
N VAL A 68 -0.58 15.97 -19.35
CA VAL A 68 -0.35 15.28 -20.65
C VAL A 68 1.10 15.30 -21.15
N LYS A 69 2.00 16.02 -20.47
CA LYS A 69 3.45 16.07 -20.78
C LYS A 69 4.27 15.10 -19.91
N ILE A 70 3.66 14.57 -18.86
CA ILE A 70 4.29 13.75 -17.82
C ILE A 70 3.53 12.45 -17.53
N SER A 71 2.36 12.26 -18.15
CA SER A 71 1.53 11.06 -18.04
C SER A 71 2.19 9.83 -18.64
N ASN A 72 1.88 8.66 -18.09
CA ASN A 72 2.25 7.36 -18.63
C ASN A 72 0.98 6.56 -19.01
N THR A 73 1.14 5.34 -19.52
CA THR A 73 0.03 4.53 -20.04
C THR A 73 -1.11 4.27 -19.05
N ILE A 74 -0.82 4.13 -17.75
CA ILE A 74 -1.86 3.90 -16.73
C ILE A 74 -2.43 5.23 -16.25
N SER A 75 -1.59 6.23 -15.99
CA SER A 75 -2.07 7.51 -15.49
C SER A 75 -2.85 8.33 -16.54
N GLU A 76 -2.52 8.19 -17.83
CA GLU A 76 -3.33 8.67 -18.95
C GLU A 76 -4.70 7.94 -19.01
N ARG A 77 -4.73 6.62 -18.76
CA ARG A 77 -5.99 5.87 -18.64
C ARG A 77 -6.82 6.38 -17.45
N VAL A 78 -6.19 6.68 -16.31
CA VAL A 78 -6.88 7.28 -15.16
C VAL A 78 -7.46 8.65 -15.51
N MET A 79 -6.68 9.55 -16.12
CA MET A 79 -7.17 10.86 -16.59
C MET A 79 -8.43 10.74 -17.48
N ASN A 80 -8.45 9.78 -18.40
CA ASN A 80 -9.58 9.58 -19.31
C ASN A 80 -10.81 8.91 -18.67
N HIS A 81 -10.66 8.16 -17.57
CA HIS A 81 -11.72 7.28 -17.05
C HIS A 81 -12.01 7.41 -15.54
N TRP A 82 -11.34 8.29 -14.78
CA TRP A 82 -11.50 8.40 -13.30
C TRP A 82 -12.93 8.73 -12.83
N GLN A 83 -13.77 9.33 -13.68
CA GLN A 83 -15.17 9.61 -13.34
C GLN A 83 -16.05 8.34 -13.40
N GLU A 84 -15.59 7.26 -14.04
CA GLU A 84 -16.33 6.00 -14.18
C GLU A 84 -16.35 5.19 -12.88
N ASP A 85 -17.54 4.71 -12.49
CA ASP A 85 -17.73 3.83 -11.32
C ASP A 85 -16.98 2.50 -11.44
N LEU A 86 -16.78 2.02 -12.66
CA LEU A 86 -15.95 0.83 -12.95
C LEU A 86 -14.47 1.10 -12.67
N MET A 87 -13.93 2.27 -13.04
CA MET A 87 -12.53 2.62 -12.77
C MET A 87 -12.29 2.88 -11.28
N PHE A 88 -13.28 3.46 -10.59
CA PHE A 88 -13.26 3.64 -9.14
C PHE A 88 -13.26 2.28 -8.41
N GLY A 89 -14.21 1.40 -8.71
CA GLY A 89 -14.32 0.08 -8.07
C GLY A 89 -13.16 -0.86 -8.38
N TYR A 90 -12.59 -0.78 -9.60
CA TYR A 90 -11.43 -1.57 -10.01
C TYR A 90 -10.18 -1.32 -9.15
N GLN A 91 -10.00 -0.09 -8.65
CA GLN A 91 -8.79 0.29 -7.89
C GLN A 91 -8.69 -0.38 -6.51
N PHE A 92 -9.82 -0.74 -5.88
CA PHE A 92 -9.78 -1.49 -4.63
C PHE A 92 -9.27 -2.93 -4.79
N LEU A 93 -9.26 -3.46 -6.02
CA LEU A 93 -8.71 -4.78 -6.35
C LEU A 93 -7.34 -4.72 -7.02
N ASN A 94 -7.07 -3.70 -7.83
CA ASN A 94 -5.94 -3.67 -8.76
C ASN A 94 -5.24 -2.30 -8.86
N GLY A 95 -5.57 -1.36 -7.97
CA GLY A 95 -4.95 -0.04 -7.86
C GLY A 95 -3.67 -0.07 -7.03
N CYS A 96 -3.26 1.09 -6.51
CA CYS A 96 -2.07 1.22 -5.65
C CYS A 96 -2.31 0.80 -4.18
N ASN A 97 -3.58 0.74 -3.74
CA ASN A 97 -3.97 0.29 -2.40
C ASN A 97 -4.96 -0.89 -2.45
N PRO A 98 -4.61 -2.02 -3.12
CA PRO A 98 -5.53 -3.12 -3.43
C PRO A 98 -5.74 -4.03 -2.22
N VAL A 99 -6.06 -3.44 -1.07
CA VAL A 99 -6.04 -4.13 0.23
C VAL A 99 -7.31 -3.92 1.03
N LEU A 100 -7.86 -2.71 1.14
CA LEU A 100 -8.85 -2.37 2.18
C LEU A 100 -10.22 -3.04 2.04
N ILE A 101 -10.61 -3.39 0.82
CA ILE A 101 -11.92 -3.97 0.52
C ILE A 101 -12.11 -5.34 1.19
N ARG A 102 -13.32 -5.53 1.74
CA ARG A 102 -13.79 -6.78 2.33
C ARG A 102 -15.19 -7.12 1.81
N ARG A 103 -15.52 -8.42 1.75
CA ARG A 103 -16.90 -8.85 1.50
C ARG A 103 -17.78 -8.42 2.67
N CYS A 104 -18.95 -7.87 2.38
CA CYS A 104 -19.92 -7.45 3.38
C CYS A 104 -20.82 -8.65 3.71
N THR A 105 -20.81 -9.10 4.97
CA THR A 105 -21.65 -10.22 5.45
C THR A 105 -22.92 -9.74 6.17
N GLU A 106 -22.93 -8.47 6.57
CA GLU A 106 -24.00 -7.79 7.30
C GLU A 106 -23.80 -6.28 7.09
N LEU A 107 -24.88 -5.52 6.92
CA LEU A 107 -24.79 -4.06 6.77
C LEU A 107 -24.47 -3.42 8.14
N PRO A 108 -23.48 -2.51 8.25
CA PRO A 108 -23.24 -1.82 9.51
C PRO A 108 -24.40 -0.89 9.87
N GLU A 109 -24.88 -0.91 11.12
CA GLU A 109 -25.91 0.02 11.62
C GLU A 109 -25.54 1.51 11.40
N LYS A 110 -24.23 1.81 11.40
CA LYS A 110 -23.65 3.13 11.10
C LYS A 110 -23.80 3.59 9.63
N LEU A 111 -24.34 2.75 8.75
CA LEU A 111 -24.69 3.06 7.35
C LEU A 111 -26.15 2.65 7.08
N PRO A 112 -27.14 3.52 7.37
CA PRO A 112 -28.58 3.25 7.18
C PRO A 112 -29.01 3.33 5.70
N VAL A 113 -28.33 2.59 4.83
CA VAL A 113 -28.69 2.42 3.41
C VAL A 113 -29.84 1.41 3.28
N THR A 114 -30.83 1.71 2.44
CA THR A 114 -31.98 0.84 2.18
C THR A 114 -31.92 0.24 0.78
N THR A 115 -32.66 -0.86 0.55
CA THR A 115 -32.88 -1.40 -0.81
C THR A 115 -33.42 -0.34 -1.78
N GLU A 116 -34.37 0.51 -1.36
CA GLU A 116 -34.95 1.57 -2.21
C GLU A 116 -33.90 2.59 -2.70
N MET A 117 -32.90 2.91 -1.89
CA MET A 117 -31.83 3.84 -2.26
C MET A 117 -30.89 3.30 -3.35
N VAL A 118 -30.75 1.97 -3.46
CA VAL A 118 -29.78 1.32 -4.36
C VAL A 118 -30.41 0.41 -5.40
N ASP A 119 -31.73 0.32 -5.47
CA ASP A 119 -32.50 -0.52 -6.41
C ASP A 119 -32.05 -0.33 -7.86
N CYS A 120 -31.83 0.92 -8.28
CA CYS A 120 -31.31 1.28 -9.61
C CYS A 120 -29.88 0.77 -9.90
N SER A 121 -29.19 0.20 -8.93
CA SER A 121 -27.85 -0.39 -9.05
C SER A 121 -27.81 -1.90 -8.80
N LEU A 122 -28.91 -2.53 -8.36
CA LEU A 122 -29.02 -3.97 -8.19
C LEU A 122 -29.55 -4.61 -9.49
N GLU A 123 -28.85 -5.64 -10.00
CA GLU A 123 -29.13 -6.20 -11.34
C GLU A 123 -29.85 -7.57 -11.29
N ARG A 124 -30.13 -8.11 -10.09
CA ARG A 124 -30.62 -9.50 -9.92
C ARG A 124 -32.07 -9.65 -9.46
N GLN A 125 -32.83 -8.55 -9.31
CA GLN A 125 -34.17 -8.56 -8.71
C GLN A 125 -34.17 -9.12 -7.27
N LEU A 126 -33.08 -8.89 -6.55
CA LEU A 126 -32.87 -9.22 -5.15
C LEU A 126 -32.83 -7.93 -4.33
N SER A 127 -33.26 -8.00 -3.07
CA SER A 127 -33.08 -6.88 -2.14
C SER A 127 -31.59 -6.70 -1.76
N LEU A 128 -31.22 -5.55 -1.21
CA LEU A 128 -29.85 -5.29 -0.76
C LEU A 128 -29.40 -6.32 0.29
N GLU A 129 -30.29 -6.67 1.21
CA GLU A 129 -30.02 -7.65 2.27
C GLU A 129 -29.86 -9.06 1.69
N GLN A 130 -30.59 -9.39 0.62
CA GLN A 130 -30.39 -10.63 -0.13
C GLN A 130 -29.06 -10.64 -0.88
N GLU A 131 -28.63 -9.54 -1.50
CA GLU A 131 -27.31 -9.46 -2.17
C GLU A 131 -26.13 -9.49 -1.19
N VAL A 132 -26.32 -9.05 0.06
CA VAL A 132 -25.39 -9.30 1.18
C VAL A 132 -25.31 -10.81 1.48
N GLN A 133 -26.45 -11.50 1.60
CA GLN A 133 -26.46 -12.96 1.84
C GLN A 133 -25.90 -13.78 0.66
N GLN A 134 -26.04 -13.31 -0.58
CA GLN A 134 -25.38 -13.89 -1.76
C GLN A 134 -23.89 -13.53 -1.86
N GLY A 135 -23.36 -12.71 -0.95
CA GLY A 135 -21.95 -12.30 -0.94
C GLY A 135 -21.55 -11.40 -2.12
N ASN A 136 -22.53 -10.75 -2.78
CA ASN A 136 -22.28 -9.82 -3.89
C ASN A 136 -22.02 -8.39 -3.40
N ILE A 137 -22.25 -8.08 -2.13
CA ILE A 137 -21.97 -6.76 -1.53
C ILE A 137 -20.60 -6.75 -0.86
N PHE A 138 -19.88 -5.63 -1.03
CA PHE A 138 -18.54 -5.38 -0.54
C PHE A 138 -18.51 -4.01 0.15
N ILE A 139 -17.54 -3.81 1.05
CA ILE A 139 -17.42 -2.59 1.83
C ILE A 139 -15.96 -2.16 1.98
N VAL A 140 -15.73 -0.86 1.91
CA VAL A 140 -14.50 -0.19 2.36
C VAL A 140 -14.91 0.81 3.42
N ASP A 141 -14.31 0.72 4.60
CA ASP A 141 -14.73 1.43 5.81
C ASP A 141 -13.51 2.12 6.43
N PHE A 142 -13.55 3.45 6.47
CA PHE A 142 -12.44 4.30 6.88
C PHE A 142 -12.55 4.78 8.34
N GLU A 143 -13.14 3.98 9.24
CA GLU A 143 -13.27 4.35 10.67
C GLU A 143 -11.93 4.71 11.35
N LEU A 144 -10.81 4.20 10.81
CA LEU A 144 -9.45 4.56 11.24
C LEU A 144 -9.08 6.04 11.03
N LEU A 145 -9.78 6.75 10.15
CA LEU A 145 -9.61 8.19 9.93
C LEU A 145 -10.55 9.05 10.80
N ASP A 146 -11.47 8.44 11.55
CA ASP A 146 -12.39 9.19 12.39
C ASP A 146 -11.67 9.79 13.61
N GLY A 147 -11.98 11.04 13.93
CA GLY A 147 -11.28 11.82 14.95
C GLY A 147 -9.80 12.12 14.67
N ILE A 148 -9.26 11.79 13.49
CA ILE A 148 -7.88 12.15 13.13
C ILE A 148 -7.78 13.65 12.85
N ASP A 149 -6.77 14.29 13.45
CA ASP A 149 -6.56 15.72 13.33
C ASP A 149 -6.07 16.09 11.92
N ALA A 150 -6.85 16.92 11.22
CA ALA A 150 -6.47 17.43 9.90
C ALA A 150 -5.29 18.42 9.99
N ASN A 151 -4.52 18.54 8.91
CA ASN A 151 -3.26 19.29 8.90
C ASN A 151 -3.46 20.82 9.03
N LYS A 152 -2.92 21.40 10.10
CA LYS A 152 -3.03 22.83 10.46
C LYS A 152 -1.71 23.63 10.29
N THR A 153 -0.69 23.09 9.62
CA THR A 153 0.63 23.75 9.51
C THR A 153 0.65 24.98 8.59
N ASP A 154 -0.31 25.07 7.65
CA ASP A 154 -0.54 26.24 6.80
C ASP A 154 -1.74 27.04 7.32
N PRO A 155 -1.54 28.17 8.04
CA PRO A 155 -2.65 28.96 8.57
C PRO A 155 -3.47 29.67 7.49
N CYS A 156 -3.01 29.70 6.24
CA CYS A 156 -3.73 30.28 5.11
C CYS A 156 -4.58 29.26 4.35
N THR A 157 -4.44 27.94 4.62
CA THR A 157 -5.23 26.90 3.97
C THR A 157 -5.71 25.88 5.00
N LEU A 158 -7.00 25.98 5.35
CA LEU A 158 -7.69 24.90 6.05
C LEU A 158 -7.65 23.63 5.20
N GLN A 159 -7.24 22.53 5.81
CA GLN A 159 -7.22 21.21 5.21
C GLN A 159 -8.16 20.30 5.99
N PHE A 160 -8.80 19.37 5.29
CA PHE A 160 -9.89 18.55 5.82
C PHE A 160 -9.64 17.07 5.54
N LEU A 161 -10.14 16.23 6.44
CA LEU A 161 -10.19 14.77 6.33
C LEU A 161 -11.63 14.31 6.35
N ALA A 162 -11.86 13.06 5.94
CA ALA A 162 -13.13 12.37 6.05
C ALA A 162 -12.88 10.92 6.49
N ALA A 163 -13.90 10.26 7.02
CA ALA A 163 -13.87 8.86 7.42
C ALA A 163 -15.01 8.07 6.73
N PRO A 164 -14.98 7.91 5.39
CA PRO A 164 -16.13 7.41 4.65
C PRO A 164 -16.46 5.94 4.90
N ILE A 165 -17.69 5.58 4.55
CA ILE A 165 -18.13 4.20 4.36
C ILE A 165 -18.59 4.08 2.91
N CYS A 166 -17.87 3.30 2.12
CA CYS A 166 -18.18 3.03 0.72
C CYS A 166 -18.70 1.60 0.57
N LEU A 167 -19.95 1.47 0.11
CA LEU A 167 -20.59 0.20 -0.21
C LEU A 167 -20.49 -0.05 -1.73
N LEU A 168 -20.09 -1.26 -2.10
CA LEU A 168 -19.88 -1.67 -3.49
C LEU A 168 -20.62 -2.98 -3.78
N TYR A 169 -20.91 -3.21 -5.05
CA TYR A 169 -21.72 -4.32 -5.54
C TYR A 169 -21.02 -5.04 -6.69
N LYS A 170 -20.99 -6.37 -6.64
CA LYS A 170 -20.54 -7.24 -7.74
C LYS A 170 -21.67 -7.45 -8.73
N ASN A 171 -21.55 -6.81 -9.88
CA ASN A 171 -22.54 -6.83 -10.94
C ASN A 171 -22.51 -8.15 -11.75
N LEU A 172 -23.41 -8.31 -12.72
CA LEU A 172 -23.54 -9.51 -13.57
C LEU A 172 -22.31 -9.76 -14.46
N ALA A 173 -21.53 -8.71 -14.78
CA ALA A 173 -20.23 -8.83 -15.45
C ALA A 173 -19.06 -9.11 -14.47
N ASN A 174 -19.39 -9.49 -13.21
CA ASN A 174 -18.49 -9.68 -12.08
C ASN A 174 -17.52 -8.50 -11.87
N LYS A 175 -17.99 -7.26 -12.09
CA LYS A 175 -17.28 -6.03 -11.74
C LYS A 175 -17.80 -5.51 -10.41
N ILE A 176 -16.89 -5.12 -9.53
CA ILE A 176 -17.24 -4.41 -8.31
C ILE A 176 -17.37 -2.92 -8.67
N VAL A 177 -18.53 -2.32 -8.37
CA VAL A 177 -18.85 -0.90 -8.59
C VAL A 177 -19.43 -0.28 -7.32
N PRO A 178 -19.15 0.99 -7.01
CA PRO A 178 -19.76 1.70 -5.88
C PRO A 178 -21.27 1.89 -6.07
N ILE A 179 -22.03 1.74 -4.98
CA ILE A 179 -23.49 1.93 -4.97
C ILE A 179 -23.98 2.91 -3.89
N ALA A 180 -23.21 3.09 -2.81
CA ALA A 180 -23.51 4.07 -1.78
C ALA A 180 -22.22 4.57 -1.11
N ILE A 181 -22.15 5.86 -0.77
CA ILE A 181 -21.03 6.50 -0.06
C ILE A 181 -21.58 7.43 1.03
N GLN A 182 -21.26 7.13 2.29
CA GLN A 182 -21.43 8.07 3.42
C GLN A 182 -20.04 8.64 3.75
N LEU A 183 -19.91 9.94 4.05
CA LEU A 183 -18.59 10.59 4.16
C LEU A 183 -18.02 10.66 5.59
N SER A 184 -18.88 10.58 6.60
CA SER A 184 -18.49 10.42 8.01
C SER A 184 -19.09 9.15 8.62
N GLN A 185 -18.55 8.72 9.77
CA GLN A 185 -18.93 7.47 10.44
C GLN A 185 -20.31 7.52 11.12
N ILE A 186 -20.75 8.69 11.59
CA ILE A 186 -22.04 8.85 12.28
C ILE A 186 -23.09 9.35 11.28
N PRO A 187 -24.19 8.60 11.01
CA PRO A 187 -25.23 9.03 10.08
C PRO A 187 -26.10 10.16 10.66
N GLY A 188 -26.64 11.01 9.79
CA GLY A 188 -27.54 12.11 10.15
C GLY A 188 -27.81 13.04 8.97
N ASP A 189 -28.68 14.04 9.16
CA ASP A 189 -29.12 14.94 8.08
C ASP A 189 -27.97 15.71 7.41
N GLU A 190 -26.90 16.03 8.15
CA GLU A 190 -25.68 16.69 7.66
C GLU A 190 -24.60 15.71 7.15
N ASN A 191 -24.86 14.40 7.15
CA ASN A 191 -23.98 13.36 6.59
C ASN A 191 -24.78 12.45 5.64
N PRO A 192 -25.24 12.98 4.49
CA PRO A 192 -26.08 12.23 3.57
C PRO A 192 -25.33 11.04 2.93
N ILE A 193 -26.05 9.96 2.70
CA ILE A 193 -25.58 8.83 1.89
C ILE A 193 -25.71 9.21 0.42
N PHE A 194 -24.59 9.46 -0.24
CA PHE A 194 -24.49 9.73 -1.67
C PHE A 194 -24.63 8.45 -2.50
N LEU A 195 -25.22 8.58 -3.69
CA LEU A 195 -25.66 7.50 -4.58
C LEU A 195 -25.27 7.82 -6.03
N PRO A 196 -25.07 6.80 -6.91
CA PRO A 196 -24.82 7.02 -8.34
C PRO A 196 -26.01 7.66 -9.10
N SER A 197 -27.18 7.74 -8.45
CA SER A 197 -28.39 8.40 -8.94
C SER A 197 -28.51 9.89 -8.53
N ASP A 198 -27.60 10.41 -7.71
CA ASP A 198 -27.58 11.83 -7.30
C ASP A 198 -27.11 12.76 -8.45
N ALA A 199 -27.08 14.07 -8.20
CA ALA A 199 -26.54 15.01 -9.17
C ALA A 199 -25.06 14.70 -9.45
N LYS A 200 -24.64 14.83 -10.73
CA LYS A 200 -23.33 14.41 -11.24
C LYS A 200 -22.15 14.78 -10.32
N TYR A 201 -22.14 16.00 -9.79
CA TYR A 201 -21.03 16.52 -9.00
C TYR A 201 -21.11 16.17 -7.52
N ASP A 202 -22.29 15.87 -6.96
CA ASP A 202 -22.43 15.29 -5.63
C ASP A 202 -21.76 13.90 -5.59
N TRP A 203 -22.15 13.02 -6.53
CA TRP A 203 -21.58 11.67 -6.64
C TRP A 203 -20.08 11.69 -6.99
N LEU A 204 -19.65 12.61 -7.86
CA LEU A 204 -18.24 12.76 -8.19
C LEU A 204 -17.43 13.21 -6.97
N LEU A 205 -17.90 14.21 -6.21
CA LEU A 205 -17.19 14.68 -5.01
C LEU A 205 -17.18 13.62 -3.91
N ALA A 206 -18.27 12.88 -3.70
CA ALA A 206 -18.31 11.75 -2.77
C ALA A 206 -17.24 10.69 -3.10
N LYS A 207 -17.06 10.35 -4.39
CA LYS A 207 -15.97 9.48 -4.85
C LYS A 207 -14.58 10.11 -4.64
N ILE A 208 -14.39 11.39 -4.94
CA ILE A 208 -13.11 12.10 -4.70
C ILE A 208 -12.70 12.02 -3.23
N TRP A 209 -13.64 12.21 -2.29
CA TRP A 209 -13.38 12.04 -0.85
C TRP A 209 -12.92 10.63 -0.50
N VAL A 210 -13.61 9.59 -0.99
CA VAL A 210 -13.19 8.20 -0.77
C VAL A 210 -11.80 7.93 -1.37
N ARG A 211 -11.47 8.50 -2.54
CA ARG A 211 -10.13 8.41 -3.14
C ARG A 211 -9.05 9.12 -2.31
N SER A 212 -9.39 10.21 -1.61
CA SER A 212 -8.48 10.92 -0.70
C SER A 212 -8.22 10.10 0.57
N SER A 213 -9.29 9.58 1.21
CA SER A 213 -9.19 8.66 2.35
C SER A 213 -8.41 7.38 2.01
N ASP A 214 -8.61 6.81 0.82
CA ASP A 214 -7.81 5.69 0.32
C ASP A 214 -6.33 6.03 0.21
N PHE A 215 -5.99 7.24 -0.26
CA PHE A 215 -4.61 7.71 -0.33
C PHE A 215 -3.99 7.94 1.06
N HIS A 216 -4.72 8.50 2.03
CA HIS A 216 -4.22 8.68 3.41
C HIS A 216 -3.92 7.35 4.09
N VAL A 217 -4.81 6.36 3.95
CA VAL A 217 -4.56 5.00 4.49
C VAL A 217 -3.47 4.29 3.68
N HIS A 218 -3.41 4.48 2.36
CA HIS A 218 -2.34 3.92 1.53
C HIS A 218 -0.96 4.37 2.03
N GLN A 219 -0.71 5.67 2.13
CA GLN A 219 0.59 6.23 2.47
C GLN A 219 1.04 5.84 3.89
N THR A 220 0.21 6.10 4.89
CA THR A 220 0.62 5.97 6.31
C THR A 220 0.51 4.54 6.84
N ILE A 221 -0.50 3.79 6.39
CA ILE A 221 -0.94 2.54 7.02
C ILE A 221 -0.53 1.33 6.17
N THR A 222 -0.91 1.29 4.89
CA THR A 222 -0.54 0.20 3.97
C THR A 222 0.93 0.23 3.58
N HIS A 223 1.49 1.41 3.31
CA HIS A 223 2.86 1.58 2.86
C HIS A 223 3.80 1.74 4.05
N LEU A 224 3.86 2.91 4.68
CA LEU A 224 4.83 3.22 5.74
C LEU A 224 4.83 2.19 6.88
N LEU A 225 3.69 1.94 7.54
CA LEU A 225 3.73 1.01 8.67
C LEU A 225 3.94 -0.44 8.21
N ARG A 226 3.08 -0.94 7.30
CA ARG A 226 3.03 -2.38 7.02
C ARG A 226 4.23 -2.93 6.27
N THR A 227 4.93 -2.12 5.47
CA THR A 227 6.14 -2.57 4.75
C THR A 227 7.40 -1.99 5.38
N HIS A 228 7.57 -0.66 5.39
CA HIS A 228 8.80 -0.04 5.88
C HIS A 228 9.09 -0.38 7.35
N LEU A 229 8.20 -0.04 8.27
CA LEU A 229 8.49 -0.14 9.71
C LEU A 229 8.48 -1.61 10.20
N VAL A 230 7.67 -2.48 9.60
CA VAL A 230 7.69 -3.93 9.86
C VAL A 230 8.99 -4.58 9.35
N SER A 231 9.44 -4.27 8.13
CA SER A 231 10.71 -4.80 7.60
C SER A 231 11.93 -4.29 8.35
N GLU A 232 11.91 -3.06 8.86
CA GLU A 232 12.96 -2.56 9.76
C GLU A 232 12.99 -3.32 11.09
N VAL A 233 11.84 -3.62 11.70
CA VAL A 233 11.78 -4.44 12.92
C VAL A 233 12.45 -5.80 12.71
N PHE A 234 12.20 -6.47 11.57
CA PHE A 234 12.86 -7.71 11.22
C PHE A 234 14.37 -7.53 11.00
N GLY A 235 14.80 -6.49 10.28
CA GLY A 235 16.21 -6.19 10.04
C GLY A 235 16.99 -5.91 11.33
N ILE A 236 16.44 -5.10 12.24
CA ILE A 236 17.06 -4.78 13.54
C ILE A 236 17.23 -6.03 14.39
N ALA A 237 16.21 -6.88 14.49
CA ALA A 237 16.28 -8.12 15.24
C ALA A 237 17.31 -9.09 14.60
N MET A 238 17.36 -9.18 13.27
CA MET A 238 18.35 -9.98 12.55
C MET A 238 19.78 -9.54 12.89
N TYR A 239 20.10 -8.26 12.75
CA TYR A 239 21.43 -7.72 13.06
C TYR A 239 21.82 -7.81 14.55
N ARG A 240 20.85 -7.92 15.46
CA ARG A 240 21.10 -8.01 16.91
C ARG A 240 21.28 -9.43 17.44
N GLN A 241 20.61 -10.41 16.84
CA GLN A 241 20.49 -11.76 17.41
C GLN A 241 21.07 -12.87 16.53
N LEU A 242 21.28 -12.64 15.23
CA LEU A 242 21.77 -13.65 14.28
C LEU A 242 23.17 -13.25 13.77
N PRO A 243 24.23 -14.03 14.04
CA PRO A 243 25.57 -13.74 13.53
C PRO A 243 25.66 -14.04 12.02
N ALA A 244 26.62 -13.42 11.31
CA ALA A 244 26.76 -13.54 9.85
C ALA A 244 27.08 -14.96 9.31
N VAL A 245 27.38 -15.91 10.20
CA VAL A 245 27.53 -17.34 9.89
C VAL A 245 26.19 -18.08 9.91
N HIS A 246 25.17 -17.57 10.60
CA HIS A 246 23.87 -18.21 10.78
C HIS A 246 23.08 -18.26 9.46
N PRO A 247 22.48 -19.40 9.09
CA PRO A 247 21.79 -19.54 7.80
C PRO A 247 20.60 -18.57 7.64
N ILE A 248 19.92 -18.18 8.73
CA ILE A 248 18.83 -17.20 8.65
C ILE A 248 19.36 -15.79 8.40
N PHE A 249 20.53 -15.40 8.94
CA PHE A 249 21.17 -14.13 8.56
C PHE A 249 21.50 -14.13 7.07
N LYS A 250 22.15 -15.19 6.57
CA LYS A 250 22.55 -15.35 5.16
C LYS A 250 21.37 -15.29 4.20
N LEU A 251 20.20 -15.77 4.64
CA LEU A 251 18.95 -15.70 3.90
C LEU A 251 18.32 -14.29 3.95
N LEU A 252 18.20 -13.69 5.13
CA LEU A 252 17.43 -12.45 5.32
C LEU A 252 18.19 -11.16 4.99
N VAL A 253 19.53 -11.15 5.02
CA VAL A 253 20.34 -9.93 4.82
C VAL A 253 20.07 -9.25 3.47
N ALA A 254 19.88 -10.04 2.41
CA ALA A 254 19.51 -9.53 1.07
C ALA A 254 18.11 -8.90 1.02
N HIS A 255 17.22 -9.26 1.96
CA HIS A 255 15.83 -8.79 2.01
C HIS A 255 15.62 -7.59 2.97
N VAL A 256 16.63 -7.21 3.76
CA VAL A 256 16.61 -6.01 4.61
C VAL A 256 17.64 -4.94 4.19
N ARG A 257 18.29 -5.14 3.03
CA ARG A 257 19.25 -4.19 2.44
C ARG A 257 18.62 -2.80 2.34
N PHE A 258 19.31 -1.81 2.91
CA PHE A 258 18.89 -0.40 3.01
C PHE A 258 17.58 -0.09 3.74
N THR A 259 16.80 -1.05 4.23
CA THR A 259 15.52 -0.77 4.90
C THR A 259 15.68 0.12 6.14
N ILE A 260 16.75 -0.07 6.92
CA ILE A 260 17.05 0.82 8.06
C ILE A 260 17.51 2.21 7.58
N ALA A 261 18.20 2.30 6.44
CA ALA A 261 18.67 3.56 5.86
C ALA A 261 17.52 4.42 5.31
N ILE A 262 16.63 3.84 4.49
CA ILE A 262 15.48 4.55 3.91
C ILE A 262 14.52 5.01 5.00
N ASN A 263 14.24 4.17 6.00
CA ASN A 263 13.37 4.55 7.12
C ASN A 263 13.98 5.62 8.00
N THR A 264 15.30 5.64 8.18
CA THR A 264 15.98 6.69 8.94
C THR A 264 15.95 8.02 8.16
N LYS A 265 16.21 8.01 6.84
CA LYS A 265 15.95 9.19 5.99
C LYS A 265 14.48 9.63 6.04
N ALA A 266 13.52 8.71 6.11
CA ALA A 266 12.09 9.05 6.18
C ALA A 266 11.73 9.72 7.51
N ARG A 267 12.22 9.19 8.64
CA ARG A 267 12.07 9.83 9.97
C ARG A 267 12.76 11.19 10.07
N GLU A 268 13.86 11.37 9.34
CA GLU A 268 14.65 12.61 9.27
C GLU A 268 14.01 13.67 8.36
N GLN A 269 13.32 13.26 7.27
CA GLN A 269 12.96 14.16 6.16
C GLN A 269 11.49 14.12 5.70
N LEU A 270 10.68 13.12 6.07
CA LEU A 270 9.40 12.82 5.41
C LEU A 270 8.17 12.67 6.33
N ILE A 271 8.27 11.94 7.45
CA ILE A 271 7.07 11.37 8.15
C ILE A 271 6.85 11.85 9.59
N CYS A 272 7.46 12.94 10.05
CA CYS A 272 7.46 13.31 11.47
C CYS A 272 6.04 13.52 12.10
N GLU A 273 5.73 12.64 13.06
CA GLU A 273 4.51 12.50 13.91
C GLU A 273 3.22 11.86 13.28
N TYR A 274 2.71 10.82 13.98
CA TYR A 274 1.36 10.17 13.96
C TYR A 274 0.98 9.02 12.95
N GLY A 275 0.25 7.98 13.43
CA GLY A 275 -0.43 6.87 12.66
C GLY A 275 -0.38 5.43 13.25
N LEU A 276 -1.42 4.55 13.09
CA LEU A 276 -1.43 3.07 13.42
C LEU A 276 -2.63 2.23 12.81
N PHE A 277 -2.95 0.98 13.27
CA PHE A 277 -3.25 -0.26 12.45
C PHE A 277 -4.27 -1.29 13.08
N ASP A 278 -4.92 -2.35 12.51
CA ASP A 278 -5.36 -2.94 11.18
C ASP A 278 -6.13 -4.31 11.39
N LYS A 279 -6.88 -4.89 10.41
CA LYS A 279 -7.43 -6.30 10.41
C LYS A 279 -7.66 -6.97 9.01
N ALA A 280 -7.90 -8.29 9.00
CA ALA A 280 -8.14 -9.19 7.83
C ALA A 280 -9.58 -9.23 7.27
N ARG A 281 -9.77 -9.70 6.02
CA ARG A 281 -10.83 -9.19 5.11
C ARG A 281 -11.65 -10.17 4.23
N GLY A 282 -11.32 -11.47 4.15
CA GLY A 282 -12.18 -12.50 3.54
C GLY A 282 -12.51 -12.32 2.04
N MET A 283 -11.49 -12.26 1.19
CA MET A 283 -11.59 -11.97 -0.25
C MET A 283 -11.05 -13.12 -1.13
N ASP A 284 -10.97 -14.32 -0.56
CA ASP A 284 -10.05 -15.38 -1.02
C ASP A 284 -10.61 -16.22 -2.19
N SER A 285 -11.92 -16.13 -2.45
CA SER A 285 -12.61 -16.87 -3.50
C SER A 285 -12.29 -16.32 -4.91
N THR A 286 -11.61 -17.14 -5.72
CA THR A 286 -11.28 -16.84 -7.12
C THR A 286 -12.49 -16.96 -8.06
N GLU A 287 -13.46 -17.79 -7.71
CA GLU A 287 -14.71 -17.96 -8.47
C GLU A 287 -15.66 -16.77 -8.23
N ASP A 288 -15.83 -16.34 -6.97
CA ASP A 288 -16.66 -15.18 -6.63
C ASP A 288 -16.05 -13.86 -7.12
N ILE A 289 -14.72 -13.75 -7.11
CA ILE A 289 -13.97 -12.50 -7.35
C ILE A 289 -12.87 -12.74 -8.42
N PRO A 290 -13.22 -12.92 -9.70
CA PRO A 290 -12.30 -13.41 -10.74
C PRO A 290 -11.36 -12.34 -11.35
N TYR A 291 -11.29 -11.14 -10.76
CA TYR A 291 -10.49 -10.01 -11.26
C TYR A 291 -9.71 -9.30 -10.15
N TYR A 292 -9.17 -10.07 -9.19
CA TYR A 292 -8.39 -9.55 -8.06
C TYR A 292 -6.90 -9.90 -8.23
N PHE A 293 -6.25 -9.26 -9.19
CA PHE A 293 -4.91 -9.63 -9.65
C PHE A 293 -3.83 -9.50 -8.58
N TYR A 294 -3.98 -8.55 -7.64
CA TYR A 294 -3.12 -8.45 -6.45
C TYR A 294 -3.13 -9.73 -5.61
N ARG A 295 -4.31 -10.30 -5.32
CA ARG A 295 -4.44 -11.57 -4.60
C ARG A 295 -3.85 -12.71 -5.43
N ASP A 296 -4.23 -12.79 -6.71
CA ASP A 296 -3.90 -13.93 -7.57
C ASP A 296 -2.38 -14.05 -7.78
N ASP A 297 -1.69 -12.93 -8.05
CA ASP A 297 -0.22 -12.90 -8.18
C ASP A 297 0.46 -13.03 -6.81
N GLY A 298 -0.11 -12.40 -5.78
CA GLY A 298 0.42 -12.41 -4.42
C GLY A 298 0.50 -13.82 -3.85
N LEU A 299 -0.52 -14.66 -4.09
CA LEU A 299 -0.52 -16.07 -3.68
C LEU A 299 0.55 -16.89 -4.42
N LEU A 300 0.79 -16.63 -5.71
CA LEU A 300 1.85 -17.30 -6.47
C LEU A 300 3.24 -16.96 -5.93
N VAL A 301 3.52 -15.67 -5.70
CA VAL A 301 4.82 -15.23 -5.16
C VAL A 301 5.00 -15.66 -3.70
N TRP A 302 3.93 -15.65 -2.90
CA TRP A 302 3.93 -16.16 -1.53
C TRP A 302 4.30 -17.65 -1.46
N GLU A 303 3.64 -18.53 -2.23
CA GLU A 303 3.96 -19.96 -2.20
C GLU A 303 5.34 -20.27 -2.81
N ALA A 304 5.82 -19.49 -3.78
CA ALA A 304 7.20 -19.61 -4.27
C ALA A 304 8.24 -19.27 -3.19
N ILE A 305 8.04 -18.18 -2.43
CA ILE A 305 8.89 -17.82 -1.29
C ILE A 305 8.79 -18.89 -0.21
N LYS A 306 7.59 -19.35 0.15
CA LYS A 306 7.33 -20.37 1.18
C LYS A 306 7.95 -21.73 0.88
N LYS A 307 7.97 -22.11 -0.40
CA LYS A 307 8.71 -23.28 -0.90
C LYS A 307 10.22 -23.08 -0.73
N PHE A 308 10.75 -21.92 -1.14
CA PHE A 308 12.17 -21.61 -1.00
C PHE A 308 12.62 -21.58 0.46
N THR A 309 11.88 -20.94 1.36
CA THR A 309 12.17 -20.95 2.80
C THR A 309 12.05 -22.34 3.41
N ALA A 310 11.11 -23.18 2.95
CA ALA A 310 10.99 -24.56 3.40
C ALA A 310 12.18 -25.42 2.95
N GLU A 311 12.66 -25.24 1.71
CA GLU A 311 13.87 -25.91 1.23
C GLU A 311 15.12 -25.46 2.01
N VAL A 312 15.31 -24.16 2.25
CA VAL A 312 16.45 -23.64 3.04
C VAL A 312 16.39 -24.12 4.49
N VAL A 313 15.24 -24.04 5.14
CA VAL A 313 15.07 -24.58 6.51
C VAL A 313 15.32 -26.10 6.53
N GLY A 314 14.89 -26.84 5.51
CA GLY A 314 15.14 -28.28 5.38
C GLY A 314 16.61 -28.67 5.15
N ILE A 315 17.45 -27.74 4.68
CA ILE A 315 18.91 -27.95 4.52
C ILE A 315 19.65 -27.79 5.84
N TYR A 316 19.26 -26.82 6.68
CA TYR A 316 20.01 -26.46 7.90
C TYR A 316 19.39 -26.96 9.21
N TYR A 317 18.10 -27.31 9.23
CA TYR A 317 17.42 -27.84 10.41
C TYR A 317 16.93 -29.27 10.14
N GLU A 318 17.59 -30.25 10.73
CA GLU A 318 17.26 -31.68 10.55
C GLU A 318 15.89 -32.03 11.15
N SER A 319 15.50 -31.37 12.24
CA SER A 319 14.23 -31.60 12.93
C SER A 319 13.71 -30.35 13.65
N ASP A 320 12.47 -30.42 14.12
CA ASP A 320 11.83 -29.37 14.92
C ASP A 320 12.49 -29.19 16.30
N GLN A 321 13.22 -30.20 16.80
CA GLN A 321 14.01 -30.08 18.02
C GLN A 321 15.17 -29.10 17.85
N VAL A 322 15.89 -29.16 16.71
CA VAL A 322 16.97 -28.22 16.38
C VAL A 322 16.44 -26.79 16.30
N VAL A 323 15.23 -26.59 15.75
CA VAL A 323 14.56 -25.28 15.73
C VAL A 323 14.26 -24.76 17.14
N MET A 324 13.87 -25.64 18.07
CA MET A 324 13.60 -25.25 19.47
C MET A 324 14.87 -24.98 20.29
N GLU A 325 15.99 -25.63 19.95
CA GLU A 325 17.29 -25.51 20.64
C GLU A 325 18.16 -24.36 20.10
N ASP A 326 17.85 -23.84 18.90
CA ASP A 326 18.48 -22.66 18.31
C ASP A 326 18.13 -21.38 19.10
N GLN A 327 18.96 -21.08 20.11
CA GLN A 327 18.80 -19.93 20.99
C GLN A 327 18.89 -18.58 20.25
N GLU A 328 19.70 -18.49 19.19
CA GLU A 328 19.86 -17.28 18.36
C GLU A 328 18.56 -16.98 17.60
N LEU A 329 17.92 -18.00 17.03
CA LEU A 329 16.57 -17.92 16.46
C LEU A 329 15.50 -17.58 17.51
N GLN A 330 15.52 -18.20 18.69
CA GLN A 330 14.52 -17.90 19.73
C GLN A 330 14.65 -16.45 20.22
N ASP A 331 15.87 -15.94 20.39
CA ASP A 331 16.07 -14.53 20.76
C ASP A 331 15.74 -13.57 19.61
N PHE A 332 16.02 -13.91 18.32
CA PHE A 332 15.54 -13.15 17.16
C PHE A 332 14.01 -12.96 17.16
N VAL A 333 13.25 -14.05 17.30
CA VAL A 333 11.77 -14.03 17.34
C VAL A 333 11.26 -13.23 18.54
N LYS A 334 11.92 -13.39 19.69
CA LYS A 334 11.59 -12.69 20.94
C LYS A 334 11.92 -11.19 20.87
N ASP A 335 12.98 -10.78 20.18
CA ASP A 335 13.34 -9.37 19.98
C ASP A 335 12.27 -8.65 19.13
N VAL A 336 11.80 -9.31 18.05
CA VAL A 336 10.66 -8.85 17.24
C VAL A 336 9.39 -8.75 18.08
N TYR A 337 9.04 -9.78 18.86
CA TYR A 337 7.82 -9.77 19.68
C TYR A 337 7.86 -8.70 20.79
N VAL A 338 8.96 -8.65 21.57
CA VAL A 338 9.07 -7.81 22.78
C VAL A 338 9.29 -6.35 22.43
N TYR A 339 10.23 -6.05 21.51
CA TYR A 339 10.61 -4.68 21.19
C TYR A 339 9.86 -4.16 19.98
N GLY A 340 9.95 -4.85 18.84
CA GLY A 340 9.29 -4.44 17.60
C GLY A 340 7.76 -4.33 17.74
N MET A 341 7.12 -5.40 18.21
CA MET A 341 5.67 -5.48 18.45
C MET A 341 5.27 -5.10 19.89
N ARG A 342 6.17 -4.45 20.64
CA ARG A 342 5.97 -3.91 22.00
C ARG A 342 5.41 -4.91 23.02
N GLY A 343 5.64 -6.20 22.82
CA GLY A 343 5.11 -7.28 23.66
C GLY A 343 3.58 -7.45 23.60
N ARG A 344 2.88 -6.76 22.69
CA ARG A 344 1.41 -6.68 22.65
C ARG A 344 0.82 -8.04 22.28
N LYS A 345 0.19 -8.74 23.24
CA LYS A 345 -0.44 -10.07 23.05
C LYS A 345 -1.41 -10.12 21.86
N ALA A 346 -2.09 -9.01 21.56
CA ALA A 346 -3.04 -8.90 20.46
C ALA A 346 -2.40 -8.79 19.05
N SER A 347 -1.07 -8.71 18.93
CA SER A 347 -0.37 -8.67 17.63
C SER A 347 -0.38 -10.00 16.88
N GLY A 348 -0.59 -11.12 17.58
CA GLY A 348 -0.52 -12.48 16.99
C GLY A 348 0.89 -13.00 16.71
N PHE A 349 1.93 -12.18 16.86
CA PHE A 349 3.31 -12.60 16.63
C PHE A 349 3.74 -13.72 17.60
N PRO A 350 4.50 -14.74 17.13
CA PRO A 350 5.02 -15.80 17.99
C PRO A 350 6.06 -15.25 18.98
N LYS A 351 6.13 -15.87 20.17
CA LYS A 351 7.16 -15.59 21.19
C LYS A 351 8.38 -16.51 21.10
N SER A 352 8.26 -17.56 20.31
CA SER A 352 9.20 -18.66 20.11
C SER A 352 8.73 -19.44 18.89
N ILE A 353 9.63 -19.98 18.07
CA ILE A 353 9.29 -20.87 16.96
C ILE A 353 9.71 -22.30 17.31
N LYS A 354 8.83 -23.27 17.03
CA LYS A 354 8.97 -24.65 17.52
C LYS A 354 8.86 -25.74 16.46
N SER A 355 8.76 -25.37 15.19
CA SER A 355 8.77 -26.31 14.08
C SER A 355 9.35 -25.66 12.83
N ARG A 356 9.89 -26.48 11.93
CA ARG A 356 10.44 -26.05 10.63
C ARG A 356 9.37 -25.47 9.72
N GLU A 357 8.14 -25.96 9.82
CA GLU A 357 6.97 -25.38 9.15
C GLU A 357 6.72 -23.95 9.62
N LYS A 358 6.63 -23.71 10.94
CA LYS A 358 6.38 -22.36 11.47
C LYS A 358 7.56 -21.42 11.28
N LEU A 359 8.79 -21.96 11.20
CA LEU A 359 9.97 -21.22 10.81
C LEU A 359 9.88 -20.76 9.34
N SER A 360 9.56 -21.68 8.42
CA SER A 360 9.37 -21.34 7.01
C SER A 360 8.26 -20.30 6.83
N GLU A 361 7.11 -20.47 7.49
CA GLU A 361 6.02 -19.49 7.44
C GLU A 361 6.47 -18.10 7.93
N TYR A 362 7.22 -18.03 9.04
CA TYR A 362 7.73 -16.77 9.57
C TYR A 362 8.74 -16.11 8.62
N LEU A 363 9.66 -16.88 8.03
CA LEU A 363 10.59 -16.39 7.01
C LEU A 363 9.86 -15.95 5.73
N THR A 364 8.75 -16.62 5.37
CA THR A 364 7.85 -16.21 4.28
C THR A 364 7.27 -14.83 4.56
N VAL A 365 6.75 -14.59 5.78
CA VAL A 365 6.24 -13.28 6.19
C VAL A 365 7.31 -12.20 6.03
N VAL A 366 8.54 -12.43 6.52
CA VAL A 366 9.64 -11.46 6.42
C VAL A 366 9.95 -11.12 4.96
N ILE A 367 10.23 -12.14 4.14
CA ILE A 367 10.68 -11.97 2.75
C ILE A 367 9.56 -11.38 1.89
N PHE A 368 8.33 -11.87 2.00
CA PHE A 368 7.19 -11.35 1.24
C PHE A 368 6.85 -9.90 1.63
N THR A 369 6.92 -9.53 2.92
CA THR A 369 6.65 -8.16 3.37
C THR A 369 7.68 -7.17 2.83
N ALA A 370 8.96 -7.56 2.83
CA ALA A 370 10.04 -6.69 2.37
C ALA A 370 10.17 -6.59 0.83
N SER A 371 9.64 -7.57 0.09
CA SER A 371 9.72 -7.63 -1.37
C SER A 371 8.36 -7.41 -2.04
N ALA A 372 7.56 -8.48 -2.18
CA ALA A 372 6.32 -8.52 -2.94
C ALA A 372 5.25 -7.54 -2.43
N GLN A 373 4.99 -7.52 -1.12
CA GLN A 373 3.99 -6.63 -0.51
C GLN A 373 4.34 -5.16 -0.73
N HIS A 374 5.62 -4.83 -0.60
CA HIS A 374 6.16 -3.50 -0.83
C HIS A 374 6.05 -3.09 -2.31
N ALA A 375 6.52 -3.94 -3.22
CA ALA A 375 6.45 -3.68 -4.66
C ALA A 375 5.00 -3.45 -5.14
N ALA A 376 4.04 -4.24 -4.63
CA ALA A 376 2.63 -4.14 -4.95
C ALA A 376 1.97 -2.80 -4.56
N VAL A 377 2.51 -2.09 -3.56
CA VAL A 377 1.92 -0.86 -3.01
C VAL A 377 2.79 0.39 -3.20
N ASN A 378 4.07 0.25 -3.59
CA ASN A 378 4.96 1.39 -3.86
C ASN A 378 4.96 1.79 -5.35
N PHE A 379 5.26 0.87 -6.27
CA PHE A 379 5.51 1.20 -7.68
C PHE A 379 4.26 1.55 -8.51
N GLY A 380 3.07 1.42 -7.93
CA GLY A 380 1.81 1.89 -8.53
C GLY A 380 1.48 3.36 -8.26
N GLN A 381 2.26 4.09 -7.45
CA GLN A 381 1.87 5.43 -7.01
C GLN A 381 1.82 6.43 -8.17
N TYR A 382 2.83 6.47 -9.05
CA TYR A 382 2.78 7.38 -10.18
C TYR A 382 1.69 6.98 -11.21
N ASP A 383 1.44 5.68 -11.37
CA ASP A 383 0.39 5.17 -12.26
C ASP A 383 -1.02 5.61 -11.83
N TRP A 384 -1.32 5.55 -10.52
CA TRP A 384 -2.67 5.75 -10.00
C TRP A 384 -2.92 7.13 -9.37
N CYS A 385 -1.88 7.76 -8.81
CA CYS A 385 -2.03 8.98 -8.01
C CYS A 385 -1.58 10.25 -8.73
N SER A 386 -0.83 10.16 -9.84
CA SER A 386 -0.37 11.37 -10.56
C SER A 386 -1.52 12.18 -11.19
N TRP A 387 -2.62 11.52 -11.59
CA TRP A 387 -3.87 12.22 -11.87
C TRP A 387 -4.58 12.55 -10.54
N ILE A 388 -4.22 13.69 -9.96
CA ILE A 388 -4.59 14.13 -8.59
C ILE A 388 -6.09 13.96 -8.25
N PRO A 389 -7.07 14.24 -9.14
CA PRO A 389 -8.49 14.01 -8.82
C PRO A 389 -8.84 12.55 -8.47
N ASN A 390 -8.00 11.58 -8.83
CA ASN A 390 -8.15 10.16 -8.50
C ASN A 390 -7.39 9.73 -7.22
N ALA A 391 -6.56 10.59 -6.63
CA ALA A 391 -5.96 10.38 -5.31
C ALA A 391 -5.52 11.73 -4.68
N PRO A 392 -6.46 12.54 -4.17
CA PRO A 392 -6.11 13.85 -3.61
C PRO A 392 -5.32 13.69 -2.30
N PRO A 393 -4.09 14.24 -2.18
CA PRO A 393 -3.34 14.23 -0.92
C PRO A 393 -3.99 15.08 0.19
N THR A 394 -4.86 16.03 -0.17
CA THR A 394 -5.66 16.81 0.78
C THR A 394 -6.91 17.36 0.12
N MET A 395 -7.84 17.85 0.93
CA MET A 395 -9.04 18.58 0.53
C MET A 395 -9.07 19.92 1.27
N ARG A 396 -9.40 21.01 0.58
CA ARG A 396 -9.38 22.42 1.07
C ARG A 396 -10.75 22.96 1.51
N ALA A 397 -11.80 22.15 1.38
CA ALA A 397 -13.14 22.41 1.90
C ALA A 397 -13.63 21.17 2.68
N PRO A 398 -14.62 21.29 3.59
CA PRO A 398 -15.19 20.14 4.28
C PRO A 398 -16.01 19.24 3.34
N PRO A 399 -16.34 18.00 3.76
CA PRO A 399 -17.29 17.16 3.04
C PRO A 399 -18.65 17.85 2.84
N PRO A 400 -19.32 17.65 1.68
CA PRO A 400 -20.65 18.22 1.45
C PRO A 400 -21.70 17.63 2.41
N THR A 401 -22.37 18.50 3.17
CA THR A 401 -23.40 18.13 4.16
C THR A 401 -24.82 18.04 3.58
N ALA A 402 -24.99 18.32 2.29
CA ALA A 402 -26.27 18.28 1.58
C ALA A 402 -26.08 17.85 0.12
N LYS A 403 -27.16 17.39 -0.52
CA LYS A 403 -27.22 17.04 -1.95
C LYS A 403 -27.74 18.20 -2.80
N GLY A 404 -27.44 18.19 -4.10
CA GLY A 404 -27.93 19.16 -5.08
C GLY A 404 -27.22 20.52 -5.05
N VAL A 405 -26.10 20.63 -4.32
CA VAL A 405 -25.40 21.91 -4.08
C VAL A 405 -23.99 21.96 -4.67
N VAL A 406 -23.40 20.81 -5.03
CA VAL A 406 -22.00 20.74 -5.48
C VAL A 406 -21.86 21.19 -6.93
N THR A 407 -20.94 22.12 -7.19
CA THR A 407 -20.57 22.55 -8.55
C THR A 407 -19.16 22.06 -8.94
N ILE A 408 -18.82 22.09 -10.23
CA ILE A 408 -17.50 21.67 -10.71
C ILE A 408 -16.40 22.64 -10.27
N GLU A 409 -16.71 23.92 -10.17
CA GLU A 409 -15.83 24.98 -9.67
C GLU A 409 -15.49 24.74 -8.19
N GLN A 410 -16.51 24.42 -7.37
CA GLN A 410 -16.30 24.03 -5.97
C GLN A 410 -15.41 22.79 -5.83
N ILE A 411 -15.53 21.80 -6.74
CA ILE A 411 -14.62 20.64 -6.74
C ILE A 411 -13.17 21.07 -7.03
N VAL A 412 -12.95 21.99 -7.99
CA VAL A 412 -11.60 22.49 -8.31
C VAL A 412 -10.98 23.28 -7.15
N ASP A 413 -11.77 24.08 -6.43
CA ASP A 413 -11.30 24.79 -5.22
C ASP A 413 -11.18 23.87 -3.99
N THR A 414 -11.92 22.76 -3.94
CA THR A 414 -11.77 21.73 -2.89
C THR A 414 -10.52 20.87 -3.11
N LEU A 415 -10.18 20.56 -4.35
CA LEU A 415 -8.97 19.81 -4.72
C LEU A 415 -7.69 20.60 -4.36
N PRO A 416 -6.52 19.95 -4.26
CA PRO A 416 -5.26 20.62 -3.93
C PRO A 416 -4.90 21.79 -4.87
N ASP A 417 -4.32 22.82 -4.28
CA ASP A 417 -3.66 23.92 -4.99
C ASP A 417 -2.45 23.44 -5.82
N ARG A 418 -1.94 24.32 -6.68
CA ARG A 418 -0.77 24.07 -7.54
C ARG A 418 0.51 23.72 -6.76
N GLY A 419 0.70 24.27 -5.57
CA GLY A 419 1.84 23.97 -4.70
C GLY A 419 1.81 22.53 -4.19
N ARG A 420 0.74 22.14 -3.49
CA ARG A 420 0.53 20.78 -2.99
C ARG A 420 0.49 19.76 -4.14
N SER A 421 -0.08 20.13 -5.29
CA SER A 421 -0.07 19.33 -6.51
C SER A 421 1.35 19.06 -7.05
N CYS A 422 2.22 20.07 -7.01
CA CYS A 422 3.61 19.97 -7.47
C CYS A 422 4.43 19.01 -6.60
N TRP A 423 4.33 19.15 -5.28
CA TRP A 423 5.03 18.27 -4.32
C TRP A 423 4.52 16.84 -4.36
N HIS A 424 3.20 16.64 -4.49
CA HIS A 424 2.59 15.33 -4.68
C HIS A 424 3.14 14.61 -5.91
N LEU A 425 3.12 15.26 -7.08
CA LEU A 425 3.66 14.70 -8.32
C LEU A 425 5.14 14.34 -8.21
N GLY A 426 5.96 15.22 -7.59
CA GLY A 426 7.37 14.95 -7.35
C GLY A 426 7.60 13.74 -6.44
N ALA A 427 6.81 13.60 -5.37
CA ALA A 427 6.89 12.50 -4.43
C ALA A 427 6.47 11.16 -5.07
N VAL A 428 5.25 11.07 -5.63
CA VAL A 428 4.76 9.81 -6.19
C VAL A 428 5.56 9.36 -7.41
N TRP A 429 6.17 10.29 -8.16
CA TRP A 429 7.11 9.94 -9.23
C TRP A 429 8.40 9.33 -8.66
N ALA A 430 9.04 10.01 -7.70
CA ALA A 430 10.33 9.61 -7.17
C ALA A 430 10.28 8.26 -6.45
N LEU A 431 9.23 7.99 -5.67
CA LEU A 431 9.00 6.71 -5.00
C LEU A 431 8.75 5.56 -6.01
N SER A 432 8.19 5.86 -7.19
CA SER A 432 7.88 4.84 -8.21
C SER A 432 9.07 4.49 -9.14
N GLN A 433 10.30 4.94 -8.85
CA GLN A 433 11.48 4.64 -9.67
C GLN A 433 12.28 3.45 -9.13
N PHE A 434 12.77 2.59 -10.03
CA PHE A 434 13.84 1.63 -9.71
C PHE A 434 15.22 2.30 -9.85
N GLN A 435 16.22 1.79 -9.14
CA GLN A 435 17.62 2.16 -9.38
C GLN A 435 18.15 1.52 -10.68
N GLU A 436 19.18 2.11 -11.29
CA GLU A 436 19.82 1.57 -12.51
C GLU A 436 20.37 0.14 -12.32
N ASN A 437 20.78 -0.18 -11.09
CA ASN A 437 21.32 -1.49 -10.69
C ASN A 437 20.44 -2.15 -9.61
N GLU A 438 19.11 -2.07 -9.78
CA GLU A 438 18.14 -2.65 -8.85
C GLU A 438 18.28 -4.18 -8.71
N LEU A 439 18.13 -4.70 -7.49
CA LEU A 439 18.25 -6.14 -7.21
C LEU A 439 16.88 -6.77 -7.00
N PHE A 440 16.32 -7.31 -8.08
CA PHE A 440 15.01 -7.97 -8.09
C PHE A 440 15.02 -9.34 -7.40
N LEU A 441 13.82 -9.85 -7.06
CA LEU A 441 13.61 -11.02 -6.23
C LEU A 441 14.35 -12.25 -6.77
N GLY A 442 15.23 -12.85 -5.94
CA GLY A 442 16.06 -13.99 -6.33
C GLY A 442 17.41 -13.63 -6.96
N MET A 443 17.69 -12.34 -7.21
CA MET A 443 19.01 -11.83 -7.56
C MET A 443 19.86 -11.67 -6.28
N TYR A 444 20.76 -12.62 -6.05
CA TYR A 444 21.62 -12.66 -4.86
C TYR A 444 23.10 -12.62 -5.29
N PRO A 445 23.66 -11.42 -5.61
CA PRO A 445 25.05 -11.28 -6.04
C PRO A 445 26.04 -11.35 -4.87
N GLU A 446 25.61 -11.05 -3.65
CA GLU A 446 26.40 -11.22 -2.43
C GLU A 446 26.37 -12.70 -2.01
N GLU A 447 27.46 -13.43 -2.24
CA GLU A 447 27.56 -14.88 -1.94
C GLU A 447 27.73 -15.19 -0.43
N HIS A 448 26.75 -14.76 0.39
CA HIS A 448 26.69 -15.12 1.81
C HIS A 448 26.54 -16.63 2.03
N PHE A 449 25.85 -17.31 1.12
CA PHE A 449 25.80 -18.76 0.98
C PHE A 449 26.78 -19.22 -0.11
N ILE A 450 27.62 -20.20 0.23
CA ILE A 450 28.61 -20.81 -0.68
C ILE A 450 28.30 -22.28 -0.99
N GLU A 451 27.47 -22.91 -0.17
CA GLU A 451 27.23 -24.36 -0.19
C GLU A 451 26.30 -24.78 -1.33
N LYS A 452 26.61 -25.93 -1.94
CA LYS A 452 25.89 -26.43 -3.12
C LYS A 452 24.37 -26.62 -2.91
N PRO A 453 23.86 -27.22 -1.80
CA PRO A 453 22.42 -27.49 -1.66
C PRO A 453 21.56 -26.21 -1.65
N VAL A 454 22.03 -25.16 -0.98
CA VAL A 454 21.33 -23.88 -0.91
C VAL A 454 21.45 -23.09 -2.22
N LYS A 455 22.60 -23.12 -2.90
CA LYS A 455 22.70 -22.54 -4.26
C LYS A 455 21.78 -23.24 -5.27
N GLU A 456 21.55 -24.53 -5.13
CA GLU A 456 20.55 -25.26 -5.92
C GLU A 456 19.10 -24.89 -5.54
N ALA A 457 18.80 -24.63 -4.26
CA ALA A 457 17.49 -24.10 -3.83
C ALA A 457 17.23 -22.69 -4.37
N MET A 458 18.23 -21.80 -4.32
CA MET A 458 18.17 -20.45 -4.93
C MET A 458 17.96 -20.52 -6.46
N ALA A 459 18.53 -21.53 -7.13
CA ALA A 459 18.31 -21.76 -8.56
C ALA A 459 16.89 -22.29 -8.86
N ARG A 460 16.33 -23.17 -8.01
CA ARG A 460 14.93 -23.61 -8.12
C ARG A 460 13.97 -22.45 -7.89
N PHE A 461 14.20 -21.63 -6.87
CA PHE A 461 13.41 -20.42 -6.58
C PHE A 461 13.37 -19.46 -7.78
N ARG A 462 14.52 -19.12 -8.37
CA ARG A 462 14.55 -18.29 -9.59
C ARG A 462 13.72 -18.88 -10.74
N LYS A 463 13.79 -20.20 -10.96
CA LYS A 463 12.98 -20.88 -11.99
C LYS A 463 11.48 -20.83 -11.69
N ASP A 464 11.08 -20.94 -10.42
CA ASP A 464 9.67 -20.77 -10.04
C ASP A 464 9.20 -19.32 -10.29
N LEU A 465 10.05 -18.32 -10.02
CA LEU A 465 9.76 -16.91 -10.33
C LEU A 465 9.67 -16.64 -11.84
N GLU A 466 10.56 -17.21 -12.67
CA GLU A 466 10.50 -17.13 -14.15
C GLU A 466 9.17 -17.69 -14.70
N ALA A 467 8.66 -18.77 -14.09
CA ALA A 467 7.34 -19.32 -14.42
C ALA A 467 6.20 -18.35 -14.04
N ILE A 468 6.29 -17.68 -12.89
CA ILE A 468 5.30 -16.68 -12.44
C ILE A 468 5.31 -15.44 -13.36
N VAL A 469 6.49 -14.91 -13.74
CA VAL A 469 6.60 -13.85 -14.76
C VAL A 469 5.88 -14.25 -16.05
N SER A 470 6.09 -15.50 -16.49
CA SER A 470 5.45 -16.03 -17.71
C SER A 470 3.91 -16.08 -17.60
N VAL A 471 3.37 -16.52 -16.45
CA VAL A 471 1.92 -16.56 -16.17
C VAL A 471 1.32 -15.15 -16.13
N ILE A 472 1.97 -14.22 -15.43
CA ILE A 472 1.51 -12.82 -15.31
C ILE A 472 1.54 -12.12 -16.67
N ALA A 473 2.61 -12.31 -17.46
CA ALA A 473 2.74 -11.79 -18.80
C ALA A 473 1.63 -12.31 -19.73
N GLU A 474 1.37 -13.61 -19.76
CA GLU A 474 0.29 -14.20 -20.57
C GLU A 474 -1.08 -13.66 -20.17
N ARG A 475 -1.40 -13.66 -18.86
CA ARG A 475 -2.65 -13.10 -18.34
C ARG A 475 -2.83 -11.63 -18.69
N ASN A 476 -1.75 -10.86 -18.78
CA ASN A 476 -1.78 -9.43 -19.07
C ASN A 476 -1.96 -9.07 -20.56
N LYS A 477 -1.54 -9.92 -21.51
CA LYS A 477 -1.63 -9.65 -22.97
C LYS A 477 -3.00 -9.15 -23.44
N ASN A 478 -4.07 -9.67 -22.81
CA ASN A 478 -5.46 -9.40 -23.20
C ASN A 478 -6.21 -8.45 -22.23
N LYS A 479 -5.50 -7.64 -21.43
CA LYS A 479 -6.10 -6.68 -20.49
C LYS A 479 -6.00 -5.25 -21.02
N LYS A 480 -7.12 -4.51 -20.99
CA LYS A 480 -7.15 -3.04 -21.26
C LYS A 480 -6.31 -2.23 -20.26
N LEU A 481 -6.14 -2.78 -19.06
CA LEU A 481 -5.27 -2.27 -18.02
C LEU A 481 -4.58 -3.47 -17.35
N PRO A 482 -3.35 -3.81 -17.77
CA PRO A 482 -2.54 -4.83 -17.13
C PRO A 482 -2.23 -4.50 -15.66
N TYR A 483 -1.89 -5.51 -14.88
CA TYR A 483 -1.38 -5.36 -13.51
C TYR A 483 0.00 -6.03 -13.44
N TYR A 484 1.05 -5.24 -13.14
CA TYR A 484 2.46 -5.64 -13.25
C TYR A 484 3.22 -5.65 -11.91
N TYR A 485 2.66 -5.09 -10.83
CA TYR A 485 3.42 -4.77 -9.61
C TYR A 485 3.88 -5.99 -8.80
N LEU A 486 3.35 -7.19 -9.12
CA LEU A 486 3.76 -8.48 -8.56
C LEU A 486 4.40 -9.42 -9.59
N SER A 487 4.82 -8.89 -10.75
CA SER A 487 5.68 -9.62 -11.69
C SER A 487 7.10 -9.71 -11.10
N PRO A 488 7.68 -10.90 -10.83
CA PRO A 488 8.94 -11.03 -10.10
C PRO A 488 10.16 -10.28 -10.67
N ASP A 489 10.19 -10.05 -11.98
CA ASP A 489 11.16 -9.20 -12.69
C ASP A 489 11.05 -7.71 -12.35
N ARG A 490 10.09 -7.32 -11.50
CA ARG A 490 9.80 -5.96 -11.05
C ARG A 490 9.61 -5.84 -9.53
N ILE A 491 9.86 -6.91 -8.77
CA ILE A 491 9.82 -6.92 -7.30
C ILE A 491 11.25 -6.82 -6.77
N PRO A 492 11.68 -5.72 -6.11
CA PRO A 492 12.99 -5.67 -5.42
C PRO A 492 13.07 -6.69 -4.29
N ASN A 493 14.27 -7.17 -3.95
CA ASN A 493 14.46 -8.07 -2.79
C ASN A 493 14.04 -7.42 -1.45
N SER A 494 14.15 -6.10 -1.33
CA SER A 494 14.11 -5.37 -0.06
C SER A 494 13.39 -4.02 -0.19
N VAL A 495 12.96 -3.46 0.94
CA VAL A 495 12.47 -2.07 1.02
C VAL A 495 13.66 -1.13 0.91
N ALA A 496 13.87 -0.55 -0.28
CA ALA A 496 15.03 0.30 -0.61
C ALA A 496 14.66 1.68 -1.20
N ILE A 497 13.53 1.79 -1.91
CA ILE A 497 12.82 3.01 -2.30
C ILE A 497 11.34 2.70 -2.50
#